data_AF-A0A7Y4SUN9-F1
#
_entry.id   AF-A0A7Y4SUN9-F1
#
_cell.length_a   1.000
_cell.length_b   1.000
_cell.length_c   1.000
_cell.angle_alpha   90.00
_cell.angle_beta   90.00
_cell.angle_gamma   90.00
#
_symmetry.space_group_name_H-M   'P 1'
#
loop_
_entity.id
_entity.type
_entity.pdbx_description
1 polymer ?
#
loop_
_entity_poly.entity_id
_entity_poly.type
_entity_poly.pdbx_seq_one_letter_code
_entity_poly.pdbx_strand_id
1 'polypeptide(L)'
;MLQPQSKSGASAARPSETPAGAARSGQVPRGERPLLRMCFLSVRAQRIGDEIDWEESAAEQRHLAELGLGLALGLDPTERAELGWERLHELVRRTGALALAQGLVACASCEPAGSAASIDAQLEAVVQQTNAIEEAGGVPLILPLVALSRRRCKEDEYVEVYRTLLARVSGPVLLDWTGPKLRPELLDYFPGKSFERVMALDPTKVRGARFALLDVAREVRLRRELLGRDQLLFTADRAHLARLLLGVNPGQTGAAAPQPARYVEFGGRALALGDFSHALVAGLEGRAEALAQALALLDAGDAEGFLERVSAG
;
A
#
# COMPACT_ATOMS: atom_id res chain seq x y z
N MET A 1 16.29 31.41 -73.38
CA MET A 1 16.57 32.05 -72.08
C MET A 1 15.37 31.79 -71.18
N LEU A 2 15.62 31.41 -69.92
CA LEU A 2 14.70 30.98 -68.86
C LEU A 2 14.13 29.54 -68.90
N GLN A 3 14.76 28.70 -68.07
CA GLN A 3 14.30 27.42 -67.54
C GLN A 3 13.38 27.62 -66.31
N PRO A 4 12.61 26.59 -65.88
CA PRO A 4 11.52 26.71 -64.92
C PRO A 4 11.99 26.62 -63.46
N GLN A 5 11.26 27.30 -62.56
CA GLN A 5 11.45 27.19 -61.11
C GLN A 5 10.47 26.18 -60.50
N SER A 6 10.97 25.01 -60.12
CA SER A 6 10.31 24.06 -59.22
C SER A 6 10.72 24.36 -57.77
N LYS A 7 9.78 24.77 -56.90
CA LYS A 7 10.01 24.83 -55.46
C LYS A 7 9.68 23.47 -54.82
N SER A 8 10.72 22.71 -54.55
CA SER A 8 10.71 21.54 -53.66
C SER A 8 10.86 22.04 -52.21
N GLY A 9 9.79 21.97 -51.42
CA GLY A 9 9.84 22.17 -49.97
C GLY A 9 10.22 20.86 -49.29
N ALA A 10 11.46 20.75 -48.83
CA ALA A 10 11.91 19.66 -47.96
C ALA A 10 11.29 19.86 -46.56
N SER A 11 10.39 18.95 -46.16
CA SER A 11 9.93 18.84 -44.77
C SER A 11 10.91 17.95 -44.01
N ALA A 12 11.60 18.53 -43.02
CA ALA A 12 12.51 17.81 -42.15
C ALA A 12 11.71 16.88 -41.23
N ALA A 13 11.88 15.57 -41.43
CA ALA A 13 11.32 14.54 -40.56
C ALA A 13 11.93 14.66 -39.15
N ARG A 14 11.07 14.85 -38.14
CA ARG A 14 11.45 14.74 -36.73
C ARG A 14 11.83 13.28 -36.43
N PRO A 15 12.89 13.01 -35.66
CA PRO A 15 13.20 11.66 -35.23
C PRO A 15 12.07 11.17 -34.31
N SER A 16 11.52 10.01 -34.65
CA SER A 16 10.53 9.29 -33.85
C SER A 16 11.16 8.89 -32.51
N GLU A 17 10.67 9.47 -31.41
CA GLU A 17 10.96 8.98 -30.08
C GLU A 17 10.40 7.56 -29.96
N THR A 18 11.31 6.63 -29.72
CA THR A 18 10.97 5.25 -29.41
C THR A 18 10.32 5.24 -28.03
N PRO A 19 9.18 4.55 -27.81
CA PRO A 19 8.60 4.47 -26.48
C PRO A 19 9.62 3.85 -25.53
N ALA A 20 9.86 4.49 -24.40
CA ALA A 20 10.70 3.97 -23.32
C ALA A 20 10.23 2.56 -22.97
N GLY A 21 11.08 1.57 -23.27
CA GLY A 21 10.80 0.16 -23.02
C GLY A 21 10.54 -0.08 -21.54
N ALA A 22 9.55 -0.93 -21.25
CA ALA A 22 9.25 -1.42 -19.92
C ALA A 22 10.53 -1.85 -19.19
N ALA A 23 10.74 -1.31 -17.99
CA ALA A 23 11.87 -1.66 -17.15
C ALA A 23 11.86 -3.19 -16.89
N ARG A 24 13.00 -3.85 -17.16
CA ARG A 24 13.18 -5.25 -16.81
C ARG A 24 13.19 -5.39 -15.29
N SER A 25 12.46 -6.37 -14.76
CA SER A 25 12.51 -6.75 -13.35
C SER A 25 13.96 -6.94 -12.90
N GLY A 26 14.40 -6.19 -11.88
CA GLY A 26 15.67 -6.45 -11.18
C GLY A 26 16.83 -5.47 -11.41
N GLN A 27 16.65 -4.33 -12.07
CA GLN A 27 17.66 -3.25 -12.03
C GLN A 27 17.13 -2.03 -11.28
N VAL A 28 17.78 -1.72 -10.14
CA VAL A 28 17.61 -0.45 -9.45
C VAL A 28 18.13 0.68 -10.36
N PRO A 29 17.39 1.78 -10.56
CA PRO A 29 17.90 2.94 -11.28
C PRO A 29 19.26 3.37 -10.71
N ARG A 30 20.26 3.58 -11.58
CA ARG A 30 21.59 4.03 -11.15
C ARG A 30 21.45 5.36 -10.39
N GLY A 31 21.72 5.36 -9.08
CA GLY A 31 21.75 6.56 -8.24
C GLY A 31 20.79 6.55 -7.05
N GLU A 32 19.75 5.72 -7.07
CA GLU A 32 18.83 5.58 -5.94
C GLU A 32 19.25 4.47 -4.99
N ARG A 33 19.35 4.78 -3.69
CA ARG A 33 19.46 3.74 -2.66
C ARG A 33 18.07 3.14 -2.46
N PRO A 34 17.90 1.82 -2.67
CA PRO A 34 16.62 1.18 -2.45
C PRO A 34 16.26 1.22 -0.96
N LEU A 35 14.97 1.40 -0.65
CA LEU A 35 14.50 1.34 0.73
C LEU A 35 14.55 -0.10 1.23
N LEU A 36 15.12 -0.33 2.41
CA LEU A 36 15.10 -1.66 3.02
C LEU A 36 13.72 -1.96 3.61
N ARG A 37 13.10 -0.99 4.28
CA ARG A 37 11.75 -1.11 4.83
C ARG A 37 10.90 0.11 4.48
N MET A 38 9.78 -0.14 3.79
CA MET A 38 8.71 0.82 3.69
C MET A 38 7.82 0.75 4.93
N CYS A 39 7.48 1.92 5.49
CA CYS A 39 6.54 2.03 6.59
C CYS A 39 5.52 3.14 6.26
N PHE A 40 4.27 2.73 6.06
CA PHE A 40 3.13 3.63 5.98
C PHE A 40 2.49 3.77 7.35
N LEU A 41 2.44 4.98 7.86
CA LEU A 41 1.77 5.32 9.12
C LEU A 41 0.38 5.87 8.82
N SER A 42 -0.64 5.31 9.48
CA SER A 42 -1.98 5.87 9.43
C SER A 42 -1.98 7.27 10.03
N VAL A 43 -2.59 8.21 9.34
CA VAL A 43 -2.75 9.58 9.84
C VAL A 43 -4.21 9.99 9.73
N ARG A 44 -4.69 10.69 10.75
CA ARG A 44 -6.04 11.24 10.79
C ARG A 44 -6.04 12.70 10.32
N ALA A 45 -7.19 13.16 9.85
CA ALA A 45 -7.42 14.57 9.62
C ALA A 45 -7.45 15.32 10.95
N GLN A 46 -6.70 16.42 11.03
CA GLN A 46 -6.75 17.34 12.15
C GLN A 46 -8.06 18.13 12.10
N ARG A 47 -8.58 18.52 13.26
CA ARG A 47 -9.94 19.06 13.39
C ARG A 47 -9.99 20.36 14.18
N ILE A 48 -10.83 21.29 13.72
CA ILE A 48 -11.32 22.41 14.52
C ILE A 48 -12.85 22.27 14.61
N GLY A 49 -13.35 21.80 15.76
CA GLY A 49 -14.75 21.39 15.90
C GLY A 49 -15.07 20.21 14.97
N ASP A 50 -16.15 20.31 14.20
CA ASP A 50 -16.62 19.27 13.26
C ASP A 50 -15.99 19.37 11.86
N GLU A 51 -15.19 20.40 11.61
CA GLU A 51 -14.53 20.64 10.32
C GLU A 51 -13.11 20.09 10.30
N ILE A 52 -12.58 19.84 9.09
CA ILE A 52 -11.17 19.51 8.93
C ILE A 52 -10.37 20.80 9.02
N ASP A 53 -9.37 20.81 9.89
CA ASP A 53 -8.29 21.78 9.81
C ASP A 53 -7.31 21.32 8.73
N TRP A 54 -7.43 21.90 7.55
CA TRP A 54 -6.63 21.53 6.39
C TRP A 54 -5.17 21.96 6.52
N GLU A 55 -4.90 23.07 7.19
CA GLU A 55 -3.54 23.58 7.34
C GLU A 55 -2.78 22.72 8.34
N GLU A 56 -3.39 22.44 9.49
CA GLU A 56 -2.79 21.58 10.52
C GLU A 56 -2.65 20.13 10.02
N SER A 57 -3.64 19.62 9.28
CA SER A 57 -3.54 18.30 8.63
C SER A 57 -2.34 18.24 7.68
N ALA A 58 -2.15 19.27 6.85
CA ALA A 58 -1.01 19.31 5.93
C ALA A 58 0.33 19.49 6.66
N ALA A 59 0.36 20.25 7.76
CA ALA A 59 1.56 20.43 8.57
C ALA A 59 2.01 19.11 9.18
N GLU A 60 1.11 18.37 9.82
CA GLU A 60 1.40 17.06 10.40
C GLU A 60 1.84 16.04 9.33
N GLN A 61 1.15 16.01 8.19
CA GLN A 61 1.50 15.12 7.08
C GLN A 61 2.90 15.42 6.52
N ARG A 62 3.29 16.70 6.40
CA ARG A 62 4.65 17.08 5.99
C ARG A 62 5.67 16.67 7.03
N HIS A 63 5.41 16.92 8.32
CA HIS A 63 6.30 16.53 9.40
C HIS A 63 6.59 15.03 9.39
N LEU A 64 5.56 14.19 9.29
CA LEU A 64 5.72 12.74 9.22
C LEU A 64 6.47 12.28 7.96
N ALA A 65 6.26 12.96 6.83
CA ALA A 65 6.99 12.67 5.61
C ALA A 65 8.48 13.08 5.69
N GLU A 66 8.81 14.19 6.38
CA GLU A 66 10.19 14.62 6.65
C GLU A 66 10.95 13.61 7.52
N LEU A 67 10.25 12.87 8.38
CA LEU A 67 10.81 11.73 9.12
C LEU A 67 11.11 10.50 8.23
N GLY A 68 10.74 10.52 6.96
CA GLY A 68 10.95 9.40 6.04
C GLY A 68 9.89 8.30 6.17
N LEU A 69 8.68 8.63 6.63
CA LEU A 69 7.52 7.73 6.66
C LEU A 69 6.60 7.96 5.47
N GLY A 70 6.00 6.89 4.96
CA GLY A 70 4.84 6.97 4.07
C GLY A 70 3.58 7.21 4.88
N LEU A 71 2.54 7.75 4.23
CA LEU A 71 1.26 8.02 4.90
C LEU A 71 0.18 7.06 4.44
N ALA A 72 -0.69 6.63 5.35
CA ALA A 72 -1.89 5.88 5.08
C ALA A 72 -3.14 6.67 5.51
N LEU A 73 -4.08 6.88 4.58
CA LEU A 73 -5.32 7.60 4.86
C LEU A 73 -6.53 6.67 4.93
N GLY A 74 -7.44 7.01 5.84
CA GLY A 74 -8.71 6.30 5.99
C GLY A 74 -8.54 4.88 6.51
N LEU A 75 -7.49 4.56 7.27
CA LEU A 75 -7.33 3.21 7.84
C LEU A 75 -8.24 2.98 9.06
N ASP A 76 -8.50 4.03 9.84
CA ASP A 76 -9.44 4.00 10.98
C ASP A 76 -10.90 3.93 10.48
N PRO A 77 -11.65 2.86 10.80
CA PRO A 77 -13.06 2.75 10.43
C PRO A 77 -13.95 3.86 10.98
N THR A 78 -13.62 4.37 12.17
CA THR A 78 -14.38 5.43 12.84
C THR A 78 -14.25 6.72 12.05
N GLU A 79 -13.02 7.10 11.72
CA GLU A 79 -12.76 8.29 10.92
C GLU A 79 -13.40 8.20 9.52
N ARG A 80 -13.29 7.05 8.84
CA ARG A 80 -13.94 6.86 7.53
C ARG A 80 -15.45 7.10 7.61
N ALA A 81 -16.09 6.59 8.66
CA ALA A 81 -17.53 6.75 8.86
C ALA A 81 -17.91 8.21 9.18
N GLU A 82 -17.11 8.90 9.99
CA GLU A 82 -17.31 10.32 10.35
C GLU A 82 -17.10 11.27 9.16
N LEU A 83 -16.08 11.02 8.34
CA LEU A 83 -15.76 11.84 7.18
C LEU A 83 -16.69 11.60 6.01
N GLY A 84 -17.07 10.34 5.78
CA GLY A 84 -17.64 9.91 4.51
C GLY A 84 -16.64 10.03 3.35
N TRP A 85 -17.03 9.47 2.19
CA TRP A 85 -16.15 9.42 1.03
C TRP A 85 -15.77 10.82 0.51
N GLU A 86 -16.70 11.77 0.48
CA GLU A 86 -16.43 13.10 -0.10
C GLU A 86 -15.30 13.85 0.63
N ARG A 87 -15.33 13.88 1.97
CA ARG A 87 -14.28 14.54 2.76
C ARG A 87 -12.98 13.74 2.74
N LEU A 88 -13.05 12.41 2.77
CA LEU A 88 -11.86 11.55 2.65
C LEU A 88 -11.18 11.71 1.29
N HIS A 89 -11.95 11.80 0.21
CA HIS A 89 -11.44 12.04 -1.14
C HIS A 89 -10.72 13.38 -1.23
N GLU A 90 -11.30 14.46 -0.68
CA GLU A 90 -10.62 15.76 -0.64
C GLU A 90 -9.32 15.72 0.19
N LEU A 91 -9.32 14.98 1.30
CA LEU A 91 -8.11 14.73 2.08
C LEU A 91 -7.05 14.00 1.25
N VAL A 92 -7.41 12.90 0.57
CA VAL A 92 -6.52 12.15 -0.33
C VAL A 92 -5.94 13.06 -1.42
N ARG A 93 -6.77 13.88 -2.08
CA ARG A 93 -6.34 14.80 -3.13
C ARG A 93 -5.34 15.84 -2.60
N ARG A 94 -5.60 16.42 -1.42
CA ARG A 94 -4.70 17.40 -0.80
C ARG A 94 -3.40 16.78 -0.35
N THR A 95 -3.44 15.60 0.26
CA THR A 95 -2.25 14.87 0.69
C THR A 95 -1.41 14.43 -0.51
N GLY A 96 -2.03 13.99 -1.60
CA GLY A 96 -1.36 13.68 -2.86
C GLY A 96 -0.59 14.88 -3.44
N ALA A 97 -1.19 16.07 -3.36
CA ALA A 97 -0.55 17.33 -3.79
C ALA A 97 0.68 17.74 -2.96
N LEU A 98 0.94 17.11 -1.80
CA LEU A 98 2.16 17.31 -1.02
C LEU A 98 3.39 16.61 -1.62
N ALA A 99 3.21 15.73 -2.62
CA ALA A 99 4.30 15.00 -3.30
C ALA A 99 5.24 14.27 -2.31
N LEU A 100 4.64 13.51 -1.39
CA LEU A 100 5.33 12.83 -0.30
C LEU A 100 6.41 11.86 -0.82
N ALA A 101 7.64 12.00 -0.34
CA ALA A 101 8.77 11.21 -0.84
C ALA A 101 8.56 9.69 -0.72
N GLN A 102 7.97 9.23 0.38
CA GLN A 102 7.74 7.80 0.64
C GLN A 102 6.40 7.28 0.09
N GLY A 103 5.61 8.16 -0.52
CA GLY A 103 4.32 7.84 -1.11
C GLY A 103 3.14 7.91 -0.15
N LEU A 104 1.97 7.73 -0.74
CA LEU A 104 0.66 7.75 -0.10
C LEU A 104 -0.04 6.42 -0.37
N VAL A 105 -0.61 5.82 0.67
CA VAL A 105 -1.63 4.78 0.56
C VAL A 105 -2.95 5.36 1.06
N ALA A 106 -4.05 5.05 0.40
CA ALA A 106 -5.37 5.43 0.88
C ALA A 106 -6.35 4.28 0.76
N CYS A 107 -7.31 4.21 1.68
CA CYS A 107 -8.26 3.11 1.71
C CYS A 107 -9.40 3.32 0.72
N ALA A 108 -9.64 2.33 -0.13
CA ALA A 108 -10.82 2.22 -0.95
C ALA A 108 -11.79 1.20 -0.31
N SER A 109 -13.04 1.59 -0.11
CA SER A 109 -14.04 0.78 0.58
C SER A 109 -15.44 1.00 0.03
N CYS A 110 -16.32 0.02 0.27
CA CYS A 110 -17.74 0.17 -0.02
C CYS A 110 -18.55 0.60 1.23
N GLU A 111 -17.90 0.96 2.34
CA GLU A 111 -18.59 1.39 3.56
C GLU A 111 -18.84 2.92 3.54
N PRO A 112 -19.97 3.42 4.09
CA PRO A 112 -20.97 2.69 4.85
C PRO A 112 -22.11 2.16 3.96
N ALA A 113 -21.98 2.11 2.63
CA ALA A 113 -23.06 1.74 1.71
C ALA A 113 -23.77 0.51 2.27
N GLY A 114 -25.00 0.71 2.73
CA GLY A 114 -25.65 -0.18 3.69
C GLY A 114 -25.67 -1.63 3.21
N SER A 115 -25.97 -2.55 4.13
CA SER A 115 -26.02 -3.99 3.84
C SER A 115 -26.94 -4.41 2.68
N ALA A 116 -27.77 -3.49 2.16
CA ALA A 116 -28.69 -3.67 1.05
C ALA A 116 -28.07 -3.49 -0.35
N ALA A 117 -26.86 -2.94 -0.47
CA ALA A 117 -26.24 -2.76 -1.80
C ALA A 117 -25.84 -4.12 -2.43
N SER A 118 -26.04 -4.26 -3.75
CA SER A 118 -25.58 -5.43 -4.50
C SER A 118 -24.05 -5.53 -4.47
N ILE A 119 -23.50 -6.73 -4.71
CA ILE A 119 -22.03 -6.88 -4.81
C ILE A 119 -21.49 -5.98 -5.92
N ASP A 120 -22.14 -5.93 -7.08
CA ASP A 120 -21.71 -5.07 -8.18
C ASP A 120 -21.66 -3.58 -7.81
N ALA A 121 -22.65 -3.08 -7.06
CA ALA A 121 -22.65 -1.69 -6.59
C ALA A 121 -21.51 -1.43 -5.60
N GLN A 122 -21.18 -2.41 -4.75
CA GLN A 122 -20.02 -2.32 -3.85
C GLN A 122 -18.70 -2.32 -4.62
N LEU A 123 -18.59 -3.16 -5.68
CA LEU A 123 -17.41 -3.17 -6.54
C LEU A 123 -17.24 -1.83 -7.26
N GLU A 124 -18.32 -1.27 -7.79
CA GLU A 124 -18.29 0.03 -8.46
C GLU A 124 -17.83 1.16 -7.52
N ALA A 125 -18.33 1.17 -6.28
CA ALA A 125 -17.88 2.12 -5.27
C ALA A 125 -16.38 1.97 -4.99
N VAL A 126 -15.88 0.74 -4.83
CA VAL A 126 -14.44 0.50 -4.63
C VAL A 126 -13.64 0.98 -5.85
N VAL A 127 -14.07 0.66 -7.07
CA VAL A 127 -13.39 1.06 -8.31
C VAL A 127 -13.31 2.59 -8.45
N GLN A 128 -14.40 3.30 -8.16
CA GLN A 128 -14.41 4.76 -8.16
C GLN A 128 -13.37 5.32 -7.18
N GLN A 129 -13.31 4.76 -5.97
CA GLN A 129 -12.37 5.20 -4.95
C GLN A 129 -10.93 4.85 -5.32
N THR A 130 -10.66 3.66 -5.88
CA THR A 130 -9.30 3.29 -6.32
C THR A 130 -8.81 4.25 -7.40
N ASN A 131 -9.65 4.60 -8.39
CA ASN A 131 -9.27 5.54 -9.45
C ASN A 131 -8.97 6.94 -8.88
N ALA A 132 -9.79 7.45 -7.97
CA ALA A 132 -9.56 8.75 -7.35
C ALA A 132 -8.26 8.80 -6.52
N ILE A 133 -7.91 7.69 -5.85
CA ILE A 133 -6.66 7.58 -5.09
C ILE A 133 -5.46 7.55 -6.04
N GLU A 134 -5.55 6.80 -7.15
CA GLU A 134 -4.51 6.76 -8.19
C GLU A 134 -4.31 8.14 -8.84
N GLU A 135 -5.39 8.87 -9.13
CA GLU A 135 -5.35 10.24 -9.66
C GLU A 135 -4.63 11.22 -8.72
N ALA A 136 -4.72 11.00 -7.41
CA ALA A 136 -3.98 11.75 -6.40
C ALA A 136 -2.51 11.29 -6.23
N GLY A 137 -2.05 10.31 -7.01
CA GLY A 137 -0.71 9.73 -6.92
C GLY A 137 -0.52 8.75 -5.75
N GLY A 138 -1.62 8.30 -5.13
CA GLY A 138 -1.60 7.30 -4.07
C GLY A 138 -1.75 5.87 -4.61
N VAL A 139 -1.40 4.89 -3.78
CA VAL A 139 -1.69 3.47 -4.02
C VAL A 139 -2.96 3.08 -3.26
N PRO A 140 -4.00 2.56 -3.92
CA PRO A 140 -5.21 2.12 -3.21
C PRO A 140 -4.96 0.88 -2.35
N LEU A 141 -5.44 0.92 -1.10
CA LEU A 141 -5.63 -0.25 -0.25
C LEU A 141 -7.11 -0.63 -0.27
N ILE A 142 -7.44 -1.73 -0.95
CA ILE A 142 -8.81 -2.25 -1.01
C ILE A 142 -9.14 -2.90 0.33
N LEU A 143 -10.09 -2.30 1.06
CA LEU A 143 -10.59 -2.83 2.33
C LEU A 143 -11.50 -4.05 2.14
N PRO A 144 -11.69 -4.85 3.20
CA PRO A 144 -12.56 -6.03 3.14
C PRO A 144 -14.00 -5.70 2.70
N LEU A 145 -14.52 -6.48 1.75
CA LEU A 145 -15.92 -6.49 1.33
C LEU A 145 -16.74 -7.30 2.33
N VAL A 146 -17.15 -6.67 3.44
CA VAL A 146 -17.88 -7.31 4.56
C VAL A 146 -19.10 -8.14 4.09
N ALA A 147 -19.73 -7.76 2.99
CA ALA A 147 -20.84 -8.50 2.40
C ALA A 147 -20.50 -9.95 2.05
N LEU A 148 -19.25 -10.25 1.68
CA LEU A 148 -18.82 -11.62 1.34
C LEU A 148 -18.78 -12.52 2.58
N SER A 149 -18.30 -12.01 3.72
CA SER A 149 -18.38 -12.71 5.02
C SER A 149 -19.83 -12.90 5.45
N ARG A 150 -20.65 -11.84 5.37
CA ARG A 150 -22.07 -11.90 5.76
C ARG A 150 -22.86 -12.94 4.95
N ARG A 151 -22.55 -13.08 3.66
CA ARG A 151 -23.17 -14.06 2.75
C ARG A 151 -22.56 -15.46 2.87
N ARG A 152 -21.47 -15.61 3.63
CA ARG A 152 -20.69 -16.87 3.73
C ARG A 152 -20.30 -17.41 2.36
N CYS A 153 -19.85 -16.52 1.47
CA CYS A 153 -19.42 -16.91 0.12
C CYS A 153 -18.34 -17.98 0.20
N LYS A 154 -18.37 -18.93 -0.73
CA LYS A 154 -17.35 -20.01 -0.81
C LYS A 154 -16.08 -19.51 -1.48
N GLU A 155 -15.02 -20.30 -1.40
CA GLU A 155 -13.69 -19.97 -1.96
C GLU A 155 -13.77 -19.50 -3.44
N ASP A 156 -14.44 -20.26 -4.31
CA ASP A 156 -14.54 -19.92 -5.74
C ASP A 156 -15.35 -18.63 -5.99
N GLU A 157 -16.43 -18.42 -5.23
CA GLU A 157 -17.24 -17.21 -5.30
C GLU A 157 -16.43 -15.98 -4.87
N TYR A 158 -15.64 -16.11 -3.80
CA TYR A 158 -14.71 -15.06 -3.34
C TYR A 158 -13.72 -14.67 -4.44
N VAL A 159 -13.07 -15.68 -5.05
CA VAL A 159 -12.07 -15.45 -6.10
C VAL A 159 -12.70 -14.78 -7.32
N GLU A 160 -13.92 -15.15 -7.69
CA GLU A 160 -14.60 -14.56 -8.84
C GLU A 160 -15.04 -13.11 -8.61
N VAL A 161 -15.50 -12.77 -7.39
CA VAL A 161 -15.81 -11.38 -7.02
C VAL A 161 -14.55 -10.51 -7.11
N TYR A 162 -13.42 -10.99 -6.57
CA TYR A 162 -12.16 -10.25 -6.66
C TYR A 162 -11.59 -10.20 -8.07
N ARG A 163 -11.74 -11.25 -8.89
CA ARG A 163 -11.39 -11.22 -10.32
C ARG A 163 -12.16 -10.12 -11.03
N THR A 164 -13.47 -10.04 -10.78
CA THR A 164 -14.34 -9.00 -11.35
C THR A 164 -13.92 -7.61 -10.92
N LEU A 165 -13.61 -7.41 -9.63
CA LEU A 165 -13.11 -6.14 -9.10
C LEU A 165 -11.80 -5.73 -9.78
N LEU A 166 -10.80 -6.62 -9.79
CA LEU A 166 -9.47 -6.35 -10.33
C LEU A 166 -9.47 -6.13 -11.85
N ALA A 167 -10.44 -6.67 -12.57
CA ALA A 167 -10.63 -6.39 -13.99
C ALA A 167 -11.10 -4.94 -14.26
N ARG A 168 -11.75 -4.29 -13.29
CA ARG A 168 -12.27 -2.92 -13.38
C ARG A 168 -11.31 -1.87 -12.80
N VAL A 169 -10.36 -2.28 -11.97
CA VAL A 169 -9.31 -1.40 -11.43
C VAL A 169 -8.23 -1.14 -12.48
N SER A 170 -7.81 0.13 -12.60
CA SER A 170 -6.87 0.59 -13.62
C SER A 170 -5.42 0.29 -13.28
N GLY A 171 -5.00 0.58 -12.05
CA GLY A 171 -3.61 0.52 -11.62
C GLY A 171 -3.32 -0.50 -10.51
N PRO A 172 -2.10 -0.43 -9.94
CA PRO A 172 -1.66 -1.34 -8.90
C PRO A 172 -2.36 -1.07 -7.57
N VAL A 173 -2.74 -2.13 -6.86
CA VAL A 173 -3.43 -2.06 -5.57
C VAL A 173 -2.78 -2.94 -4.50
N LEU A 174 -3.06 -2.60 -3.25
CA LEU A 174 -2.87 -3.46 -2.10
C LEU A 174 -4.21 -4.04 -1.65
N LEU A 175 -4.20 -5.27 -1.13
CA LEU A 175 -5.36 -5.86 -0.47
C LEU A 175 -5.21 -5.83 1.04
N ASP A 176 -6.28 -5.52 1.76
CA ASP A 176 -6.31 -5.63 3.20
C ASP A 176 -6.90 -6.97 3.65
N TRP A 177 -6.17 -7.68 4.51
CA TRP A 177 -6.67 -8.86 5.21
C TRP A 177 -6.77 -8.60 6.71
N THR A 178 -7.76 -7.80 7.09
CA THR A 178 -8.19 -7.64 8.48
C THR A 178 -9.06 -8.82 8.93
N GLY A 179 -8.78 -9.33 10.13
CA GLY A 179 -9.46 -10.49 10.70
C GLY A 179 -10.41 -10.18 11.85
N PRO A 180 -11.10 -11.20 12.37
CA PRO A 180 -12.12 -11.06 13.41
C PRO A 180 -11.61 -10.56 14.76
N LYS A 181 -10.30 -10.66 15.04
CA LYS A 181 -9.68 -10.06 16.24
C LYS A 181 -9.78 -8.54 16.26
N LEU A 182 -9.84 -7.91 15.09
CA LEU A 182 -9.95 -6.45 14.93
C LEU A 182 -11.35 -6.03 14.50
N ARG A 183 -12.00 -6.82 13.65
CA ARG A 183 -13.36 -6.56 13.13
C ARG A 183 -14.21 -7.84 13.16
N PRO A 184 -15.00 -8.10 14.21
CA PRO A 184 -15.75 -9.34 14.39
C PRO A 184 -16.65 -9.76 13.21
N GLU A 185 -17.14 -8.79 12.44
CA GLU A 185 -17.95 -8.97 11.24
C GLU A 185 -17.18 -9.60 10.05
N LEU A 186 -15.85 -9.65 10.13
CA LEU A 186 -14.95 -10.31 9.17
C LEU A 186 -14.62 -11.75 9.57
N LEU A 187 -15.49 -12.39 10.37
CA LEU A 187 -15.40 -13.83 10.61
C LEU A 187 -15.40 -14.56 9.26
N ASP A 188 -14.49 -15.52 9.13
CA ASP A 188 -14.27 -16.33 7.91
C ASP A 188 -13.96 -15.53 6.63
N TYR A 189 -13.47 -14.29 6.74
CA TYR A 189 -13.02 -13.51 5.58
C TYR A 189 -11.80 -14.17 4.91
N PHE A 190 -11.87 -14.30 3.57
CA PHE A 190 -10.99 -15.15 2.75
C PHE A 190 -10.99 -16.65 3.14
N PRO A 191 -12.06 -17.40 2.83
CA PRO A 191 -12.18 -18.81 3.15
C PRO A 191 -11.22 -19.70 2.33
N GLY A 192 -10.74 -20.77 2.95
CA GLY A 192 -9.88 -21.74 2.28
C GLY A 192 -8.57 -21.12 1.79
N LYS A 193 -8.27 -21.27 0.49
CA LYS A 193 -7.12 -20.66 -0.20
C LYS A 193 -7.50 -19.43 -1.03
N SER A 194 -8.65 -18.81 -0.78
CA SER A 194 -9.13 -17.72 -1.63
C SER A 194 -8.16 -16.55 -1.66
N PHE A 195 -7.49 -16.23 -0.55
CA PHE A 195 -6.56 -15.11 -0.50
C PHE A 195 -5.37 -15.33 -1.44
N GLU A 196 -4.71 -16.47 -1.31
CA GLU A 196 -3.57 -16.87 -2.12
C GLU A 196 -3.95 -16.91 -3.61
N ARG A 197 -5.15 -17.43 -3.93
CA ARG A 197 -5.69 -17.44 -5.29
C ARG A 197 -5.94 -16.03 -5.83
N VAL A 198 -6.51 -15.13 -5.02
CA VAL A 198 -6.74 -13.73 -5.41
C VAL A 198 -5.43 -12.99 -5.64
N MET A 199 -4.45 -13.14 -4.75
CA MET A 199 -3.12 -12.57 -4.91
C MET A 199 -2.44 -13.06 -6.20
N ALA A 200 -2.70 -14.30 -6.62
CA ALA A 200 -2.14 -14.89 -7.84
C ALA A 200 -2.88 -14.52 -9.13
N LEU A 201 -4.03 -13.84 -9.08
CA LEU A 201 -4.82 -13.49 -10.27
C LEU A 201 -4.04 -12.60 -11.25
N ASP A 202 -3.39 -11.58 -10.70
CA ASP A 202 -2.54 -10.64 -11.43
C ASP A 202 -1.51 -10.03 -10.46
N PRO A 203 -0.32 -10.65 -10.30
CA PRO A 203 0.72 -10.14 -9.40
C PRO A 203 1.28 -8.77 -9.79
N THR A 204 1.10 -8.34 -11.04
CA THR A 204 1.53 -7.01 -11.50
C THR A 204 0.54 -5.92 -11.10
N LYS A 205 -0.73 -6.30 -10.88
CA LYS A 205 -1.78 -5.41 -10.36
C LYS A 205 -1.91 -5.49 -8.84
N VAL A 206 -2.01 -6.69 -8.28
CA VAL A 206 -2.08 -6.89 -6.83
C VAL A 206 -0.65 -6.88 -6.30
N ARG A 207 -0.12 -5.71 -5.94
CA ARG A 207 1.31 -5.56 -5.62
C ARG A 207 1.69 -6.05 -4.23
N GLY A 208 0.70 -6.30 -3.38
CA GLY A 208 0.93 -6.78 -2.04
C GLY A 208 -0.32 -6.75 -1.18
N ALA A 209 -0.13 -6.99 0.11
CA ALA A 209 -1.21 -6.96 1.06
C ALA A 209 -0.82 -6.44 2.42
N ARG A 210 -1.79 -5.82 3.10
CA ARG A 210 -1.74 -5.54 4.52
C ARG A 210 -2.31 -6.73 5.29
N PHE A 211 -1.51 -7.28 6.18
CA PHE A 211 -1.87 -8.45 7.00
C PHE A 211 -2.23 -8.02 8.42
N ALA A 212 -3.51 -8.14 8.76
CA ALA A 212 -4.08 -7.67 10.03
C ALA A 212 -4.86 -8.78 10.74
N LEU A 213 -4.29 -9.98 10.78
CA LEU A 213 -4.79 -11.14 11.54
C LEU A 213 -4.15 -11.32 12.93
N LEU A 214 -3.05 -10.60 13.21
CA LEU A 214 -2.25 -10.74 14.44
C LEU A 214 -1.85 -12.20 14.68
N ASP A 215 -1.30 -12.84 13.64
CA ASP A 215 -0.79 -14.20 13.63
C ASP A 215 0.58 -14.20 12.92
N VAL A 216 1.64 -14.07 13.72
CA VAL A 216 3.02 -14.00 13.26
C VAL A 216 3.40 -15.21 12.41
N ALA A 217 2.98 -16.41 12.80
CA ALA A 217 3.34 -17.62 12.08
C ALA A 217 2.69 -17.67 10.69
N ARG A 218 1.43 -17.23 10.58
CA ARG A 218 0.73 -17.11 9.30
C ARG A 218 1.30 -16.00 8.44
N GLU A 219 1.65 -14.85 9.02
CA GLU A 219 2.30 -13.75 8.30
C GLU A 219 3.62 -14.20 7.65
N VAL A 220 4.47 -14.91 8.42
CA VAL A 220 5.75 -15.46 7.92
C VAL A 220 5.54 -16.45 6.77
N ARG A 221 4.53 -17.33 6.85
CA ARG A 221 4.21 -18.24 5.73
C ARG A 221 3.78 -17.45 4.50
N LEU A 222 2.91 -16.46 4.69
CA LEU A 222 2.35 -15.66 3.61
C LEU A 222 3.41 -14.83 2.90
N ARG A 223 4.29 -14.11 3.62
CA ARG A 223 5.33 -13.29 2.96
C ARG A 223 6.27 -14.12 2.10
N ARG A 224 6.58 -15.36 2.49
CA ARG A 224 7.42 -16.28 1.70
C ARG A 224 6.72 -16.74 0.43
N GLU A 225 5.41 -16.94 0.49
CA GLU A 225 4.62 -17.25 -0.70
C GLU A 225 4.52 -16.05 -1.65
N LEU A 226 4.18 -14.88 -1.12
CA LEU A 226 4.10 -13.63 -1.88
C LEU A 226 5.45 -13.21 -2.48
N LEU A 227 6.54 -13.45 -1.75
CA LEU A 227 7.90 -13.28 -2.23
C LEU A 227 8.07 -13.99 -3.58
N GLY A 228 7.63 -15.25 -3.70
CA GLY A 228 7.71 -16.02 -4.95
C GLY A 228 7.04 -15.39 -6.17
N ARG A 229 6.21 -14.35 -5.99
CA ARG A 229 5.49 -13.61 -7.03
C ARG A 229 5.83 -12.11 -7.08
N ASP A 230 6.90 -11.70 -6.40
CA ASP A 230 7.35 -10.30 -6.33
C ASP A 230 6.34 -9.34 -5.67
N GLN A 231 5.52 -9.89 -4.76
CA GLN A 231 4.49 -9.18 -4.02
C GLN A 231 4.94 -8.84 -2.60
N LEU A 232 4.53 -7.67 -2.13
CA LEU A 232 4.87 -7.11 -0.83
C LEU A 232 3.94 -7.62 0.27
N LEU A 233 4.46 -7.77 1.49
CA LEU A 233 3.63 -7.95 2.67
C LEU A 233 3.87 -6.80 3.66
N PHE A 234 2.79 -6.14 4.06
CA PHE A 234 2.78 -5.09 5.07
C PHE A 234 2.15 -5.63 6.34
N THR A 235 2.91 -5.65 7.44
CA THR A 235 2.37 -6.02 8.74
C THR A 235 1.51 -4.89 9.32
N ALA A 236 0.42 -5.27 10.00
CA ALA A 236 -0.33 -4.40 10.89
C ALA A 236 -0.10 -4.75 12.38
N ASP A 237 0.75 -5.75 12.68
CA ASP A 237 0.99 -6.24 14.03
C ASP A 237 2.02 -5.36 14.76
N ARG A 238 1.51 -4.39 15.53
CA ARG A 238 2.34 -3.48 16.32
C ARG A 238 3.15 -4.17 17.41
N ALA A 239 2.60 -5.24 18.01
CA ALA A 239 3.26 -5.94 19.11
C ALA A 239 4.50 -6.69 18.62
N HIS A 240 4.52 -7.11 17.35
CA HIS A 240 5.63 -7.84 16.75
C HIS A 240 6.34 -7.06 15.64
N LEU A 241 6.06 -5.75 15.50
CA LEU A 241 6.50 -4.90 14.40
C LEU A 241 8.01 -5.01 14.15
N ALA A 242 8.81 -4.82 15.21
CA ALA A 242 10.27 -4.85 15.11
C ALA A 242 10.77 -6.18 14.52
N ARG A 243 10.28 -7.29 15.06
CA ARG A 243 10.71 -8.62 14.64
C ARG A 243 10.27 -8.94 13.21
N LEU A 244 9.06 -8.55 12.83
CA LEU A 244 8.51 -8.77 11.50
C LEU A 244 9.25 -7.95 10.44
N LEU A 245 9.54 -6.68 10.73
CA LEU A 245 10.39 -5.84 9.90
C LEU A 245 11.81 -6.41 9.81
N LEU A 246 12.41 -6.85 10.91
CA LEU A 246 13.74 -7.49 10.82
C LEU A 246 13.74 -8.84 10.11
N GLY A 247 12.59 -9.47 9.89
CA GLY A 247 12.55 -10.81 9.33
C GLY A 247 12.84 -11.93 10.33
N VAL A 248 12.85 -11.63 11.64
CA VAL A 248 13.10 -12.63 12.69
C VAL A 248 11.86 -13.52 12.86
N ASN A 249 11.98 -14.76 12.40
CA ASN A 249 10.90 -15.75 12.42
C ASN A 249 10.66 -16.30 13.84
N PRO A 250 9.47 -16.88 14.12
CA PRO A 250 9.21 -17.61 15.35
C PRO A 250 10.30 -18.66 15.65
N GLY A 251 10.81 -18.66 16.87
CA GLY A 251 11.89 -19.57 17.32
C GLY A 251 13.32 -19.09 17.03
N GLN A 252 13.51 -17.98 16.31
CA GLN A 252 14.83 -17.38 16.13
C GLN A 252 15.16 -16.38 17.25
N THR A 253 16.39 -16.46 17.78
CA THR A 253 16.89 -15.63 18.90
C THR A 253 17.88 -14.55 18.47
N GLY A 254 18.29 -14.49 17.20
CA GLY A 254 19.22 -13.49 16.67
C GLY A 254 18.53 -12.34 15.93
N ALA A 255 19.18 -11.18 15.91
CA ALA A 255 18.73 -9.97 15.24
C ALA A 255 19.18 -9.84 13.77
N ALA A 256 19.85 -10.85 13.20
CA ALA A 256 20.40 -10.75 11.85
C ALA A 256 19.28 -10.52 10.82
N ALA A 257 19.23 -9.30 10.27
CA ALA A 257 18.30 -8.97 9.20
C ALA A 257 18.65 -9.80 7.95
N PRO A 258 17.68 -10.49 7.32
CA PRO A 258 17.94 -11.18 6.08
C PRO A 258 18.30 -10.15 5.00
N GLN A 259 19.30 -10.50 4.19
CA GLN A 259 19.64 -9.70 3.01
C GLN A 259 18.43 -9.61 2.08
N PRO A 260 18.22 -8.47 1.40
CA PRO A 260 17.24 -8.38 0.33
C PRO A 260 17.44 -9.51 -0.69
N ALA A 261 16.39 -10.26 -0.99
CA ALA A 261 16.44 -11.29 -2.03
C ALA A 261 16.44 -10.65 -3.43
N ARG A 262 15.74 -9.52 -3.58
CA ARG A 262 15.67 -8.69 -4.80
C ARG A 262 15.04 -7.33 -4.49
N TYR A 263 14.92 -6.51 -5.52
CA TYR A 263 14.26 -5.20 -5.45
C TYR A 263 13.10 -5.15 -6.44
N VAL A 264 11.98 -4.56 -6.02
CA VAL A 264 10.79 -4.34 -6.85
C VAL A 264 10.47 -2.85 -6.90
N GLU A 265 9.85 -2.40 -7.99
CA GLU A 265 9.31 -1.04 -8.05
C GLU A 265 7.94 -1.00 -7.36
N PHE A 266 7.72 -0.05 -6.45
CA PHE A 266 6.44 0.21 -5.81
C PHE A 266 6.28 1.70 -5.54
N GLY A 267 5.21 2.31 -6.04
CA GLY A 267 4.97 3.75 -5.88
C GLY A 267 6.12 4.62 -6.43
N GLY A 268 6.72 4.22 -7.56
CA GLY A 268 7.86 4.91 -8.18
C GLY A 268 9.20 4.72 -7.47
N ARG A 269 9.31 3.75 -6.53
CA ARG A 269 10.54 3.51 -5.75
C ARG A 269 11.01 2.08 -5.82
N ALA A 270 12.34 1.90 -5.82
CA ALA A 270 12.95 0.60 -5.59
C ALA A 270 12.84 0.20 -4.10
N LEU A 271 12.15 -0.91 -3.83
CA LEU A 271 11.91 -1.44 -2.50
C LEU A 271 12.52 -2.84 -2.38
N ALA A 272 13.22 -3.08 -1.28
CA ALA A 272 13.78 -4.39 -0.97
C ALA A 272 12.66 -5.40 -0.71
N LEU A 273 12.82 -6.60 -1.25
CA LEU A 273 11.92 -7.73 -1.05
C LEU A 273 12.70 -8.93 -0.51
N GLY A 274 12.16 -9.61 0.51
CA GLY A 274 12.83 -10.75 1.15
C GLY A 274 11.96 -11.44 2.20
N ASP A 275 12.56 -12.29 3.04
CA ASP A 275 11.87 -12.92 4.18
C ASP A 275 11.75 -11.93 5.36
N PHE A 276 11.09 -10.81 5.10
CA PHE A 276 10.75 -9.75 6.05
C PHE A 276 9.45 -9.07 5.62
N SER A 277 8.79 -8.37 6.53
CA SER A 277 7.60 -7.57 6.22
C SER A 277 7.99 -6.10 6.06
N HIS A 278 7.16 -5.34 5.36
CA HIS A 278 7.04 -3.88 5.46
C HIS A 278 5.97 -3.53 6.51
N ALA A 279 5.68 -2.25 6.75
CA ALA A 279 4.64 -1.85 7.69
C ALA A 279 3.55 -0.99 7.04
N LEU A 280 2.29 -1.25 7.41
CA LEU A 280 1.15 -0.38 7.18
C LEU A 280 0.29 -0.43 8.44
N VAL A 281 0.52 0.53 9.33
CA VAL A 281 0.13 0.47 10.76
C VAL A 281 -0.60 1.74 11.19
N ALA A 282 -1.58 1.60 12.08
CA ALA A 282 -2.26 2.72 12.75
C ALA A 282 -1.91 2.77 14.24
N GLY A 283 -2.08 3.91 14.89
CA GLY A 283 -1.89 4.06 16.33
C GLY A 283 -0.42 4.05 16.75
N LEU A 284 0.43 4.70 15.96
CA LEU A 284 1.86 4.93 16.22
C LEU A 284 2.27 6.40 15.94
N GLU A 285 1.31 7.30 15.73
CA GLU A 285 1.53 8.72 15.44
C GLU A 285 2.40 9.38 16.52
N GLY A 286 2.06 9.18 17.80
CA GLY A 286 2.87 9.67 18.93
C GLY A 286 4.24 8.98 19.11
N ARG A 287 4.59 8.04 18.24
CA ARG A 287 5.88 7.31 18.22
C ARG A 287 6.59 7.41 16.87
N ALA A 288 6.13 8.30 15.98
CA ALA A 288 6.64 8.41 14.62
C ALA A 288 8.15 8.66 14.57
N GLU A 289 8.66 9.58 15.40
CA GLU A 289 10.10 9.88 15.47
C GLU A 289 10.93 8.68 15.92
N ALA A 290 10.47 7.96 16.95
CA ALA A 290 11.17 6.77 17.44
C ALA A 290 11.19 5.66 16.37
N LEU A 291 10.09 5.49 15.63
CA LEU A 291 10.01 4.56 14.52
C LEU A 291 10.96 4.95 13.38
N ALA A 292 10.98 6.22 12.98
CA ALA A 292 11.87 6.74 11.95
C ALA A 292 13.35 6.57 12.32
N GLN A 293 13.71 6.89 13.56
CA GLN A 293 15.07 6.67 14.08
C GLN A 293 15.45 5.19 14.08
N ALA A 294 14.52 4.30 14.44
CA ALA A 294 14.77 2.87 14.34
C ALA A 294 15.03 2.45 12.88
N LEU A 295 14.18 2.86 11.95
CA LEU A 295 14.34 2.54 10.52
C LEU A 295 15.69 3.03 9.98
N ALA A 296 16.17 4.19 10.41
CA ALA A 296 17.49 4.69 10.06
C ALA A 296 18.63 3.79 10.58
N LEU A 297 18.51 3.23 11.79
CA LEU A 297 19.46 2.24 12.32
C LEU A 297 19.47 0.97 11.46
N LEU A 298 18.28 0.49 11.06
CA LEU A 298 18.17 -0.67 10.19
C LEU A 298 18.80 -0.43 8.81
N ASP A 299 18.57 0.75 8.21
CA ASP A 299 19.21 1.14 6.95
C ASP A 299 20.74 1.29 7.08
N ALA A 300 21.24 1.60 8.27
CA ALA A 300 22.67 1.60 8.58
C ALA A 300 23.25 0.19 8.89
N GLY A 301 22.41 -0.84 8.91
CA GLY A 301 22.81 -2.22 9.23
C GLY A 301 22.86 -2.54 10.73
N ASP A 302 22.38 -1.64 11.59
CA ASP A 302 22.30 -1.84 13.04
C ASP A 302 20.95 -2.44 13.45
N ALA A 303 20.86 -3.77 13.33
CA ALA A 303 19.66 -4.51 13.65
C ALA A 303 19.36 -4.60 15.17
N GLU A 304 20.40 -4.54 16.01
CA GLU A 304 20.25 -4.59 17.46
C GLU A 304 19.70 -3.26 17.97
N GLY A 305 20.31 -2.13 17.56
CA GLY A 305 19.80 -0.79 17.87
C GLY A 305 18.40 -0.55 17.33
N PHE A 306 18.07 -1.09 16.15
CA PHE A 306 16.69 -1.09 15.65
C PHE A 306 15.71 -1.78 16.62
N LEU A 307 16.04 -2.99 17.12
CA LEU A 307 15.17 -3.72 18.07
C LEU A 307 14.95 -2.94 19.36
N GLU A 308 16.03 -2.41 19.93
CA GLU A 308 15.98 -1.64 21.16
C GLU A 308 15.10 -0.41 21.00
N ARG A 309 15.28 0.34 19.90
CA ARG A 309 14.53 1.58 19.66
C ARG A 309 13.04 1.35 19.46
N VAL A 310 12.65 0.34 18.68
CA VAL A 310 11.22 0.01 18.49
C VAL A 310 10.60 -0.49 19.79
N SER A 311 11.36 -1.19 20.64
CA SER A 311 10.85 -1.72 21.92
C SER A 311 10.75 -0.66 23.02
N ALA A 312 11.55 0.41 22.94
CA ALA A 312 11.62 1.48 23.95
C ALA A 312 10.57 2.60 23.76
N GLY A 313 10.06 2.79 22.53
CA GLY A 313 8.90 3.64 22.29
C GLY A 313 7.60 2.97 22.74
#